data_AF-A0A0M1J4N9-F1
#
_entry.id   AF-A0A0M1J4N9-F1
#
_cell.length_a   1.000
_cell.length_b   1.000
_cell.length_c   1.000
_cell.angle_alpha   90.00
_cell.angle_beta   90.00
_cell.angle_gamma   90.00
#
_symmetry.space_group_name_H-M   'P 1'
#
loop_
_entity.id
_entity.type
_entity.pdbx_description
1 polymer ?
#
loop_
_entity_poly.entity_id
_entity_poly.type
_entity_poly.pdbx_seq_one_letter_code
_entity_poly.pdbx_strand_id
1 'polypeptide(L)'
;IHGLGNKWRFLTRGKLGASLAKTIDDIPFSKRFFAGGDNSIRGYMLDQLGPKDSNGTVIGGRFLAVGSLELERKIWGNWSGAVFYDVGNAFDTEHGSFVTHGIGFGIRWLSPVGTVRIDLASALSFTDTPWRLHIVVGPEL
;
A
#
# COMPACT_ATOMS: atom_id res chain seq x y z
N ILE A 1 -4.02 -14.90 6.80
CA ILE A 1 -5.39 -15.00 6.22
C ILE A 1 -6.26 -15.70 7.25
N HIS A 2 -7.28 -15.03 7.77
CA HIS A 2 -8.25 -15.66 8.67
C HIS A 2 -9.58 -15.83 7.93
N GLY A 3 -10.06 -17.07 7.81
CA GLY A 3 -11.38 -17.36 7.24
C GLY A 3 -12.46 -17.18 8.29
N LEU A 4 -13.44 -16.31 8.02
CA LEU A 4 -14.65 -16.19 8.85
C LEU A 4 -15.79 -16.91 8.13
N GLY A 5 -15.88 -18.23 8.34
CA GLY A 5 -16.80 -19.11 7.62
C GLY A 5 -16.44 -19.34 6.15
N ASN A 6 -17.28 -20.08 5.42
CA ASN A 6 -16.94 -20.59 4.06
C ASN A 6 -16.94 -19.54 2.93
N LYS A 7 -17.23 -18.26 3.21
CA LYS A 7 -17.37 -17.22 2.17
C LYS A 7 -16.63 -15.92 2.45
N TRP A 8 -16.13 -15.67 3.66
CA TRP A 8 -15.42 -14.44 4.00
C TRP A 8 -13.97 -14.71 4.35
N ARG A 9 -13.10 -13.84 3.89
CA ARG A 9 -11.66 -13.86 4.17
C ARG A 9 -11.26 -12.49 4.67
N PHE A 10 -10.52 -12.49 5.77
CA PHE A 10 -9.90 -11.30 6.31
C PHE A 10 -8.39 -11.40 6.11
N LEU A 11 -7.83 -10.38 5.48
CA LEU A 11 -6.41 -10.28 5.18
C LEU A 11 -5.84 -9.03 5.85
N THR A 12 -4.67 -9.19 6.44
CA THR A 12 -3.92 -8.10 7.05
C THR A 12 -2.50 -8.15 6.52
N ARG A 13 -1.91 -6.97 6.30
CA ARG A 13 -0.52 -6.82 5.90
C ARG A 13 0.11 -5.72 6.74
N GLY A 14 1.33 -5.97 7.21
CA GLY A 14 2.17 -4.99 7.88
C GLY A 14 3.57 -5.02 7.28
N LYS A 15 4.16 -3.85 7.06
CA LYS A 15 5.56 -3.66 6.65
C LYS A 15 6.18 -2.62 7.55
N LEU A 16 7.25 -3.01 8.23
CA LEU A 16 8.07 -2.12 9.04
C LEU A 16 9.49 -2.13 8.48
N GLY A 17 10.11 -0.96 8.41
CA GLY A 17 11.48 -0.79 7.95
C GLY A 17 12.16 0.29 8.78
N ALA A 18 13.44 0.07 9.10
CA ALA A 18 14.25 1.03 9.82
C ALA A 18 15.70 0.96 9.34
N SER A 19 16.29 2.11 9.10
CA SER A 19 17.72 2.28 8.89
C SER A 19 18.38 2.81 10.15
N LEU A 20 19.58 2.32 10.44
CA LEU A 20 20.42 2.78 11.56
C LEU A 20 21.25 4.03 11.21
N ALA A 21 21.12 4.55 9.99
CA ALA A 21 21.82 5.74 9.55
C ALA A 21 21.37 6.99 10.34
N LYS A 22 22.31 7.90 10.57
CA LYS A 22 22.07 9.10 11.39
C LYS A 22 21.22 10.13 10.65
N THR A 23 21.44 10.27 9.34
CA THR A 23 20.63 11.11 8.46
C THR A 23 20.21 10.31 7.23
N ILE A 24 19.25 10.84 6.47
CA ILE A 24 18.83 10.21 5.21
C ILE A 24 19.95 10.26 4.13
N ASP A 25 20.82 11.27 4.21
CA ASP A 25 21.92 11.48 3.26
C ASP A 25 23.00 10.42 3.34
N ASP A 26 23.14 9.79 4.52
CA ASP A 26 24.03 8.64 4.73
C ASP A 26 23.53 7.34 4.05
N ILE A 27 22.30 7.33 3.53
CA ILE A 27 21.69 6.16 2.87
C ILE A 27 21.67 6.37 1.35
N PRO A 28 22.29 5.47 0.57
CA PRO A 28 22.14 5.47 -0.88
C PRO A 28 20.66 5.43 -1.27
N PHE A 29 20.23 6.21 -2.27
CA PHE A 29 18.82 6.33 -2.67
C PHE A 29 18.12 4.98 -2.87
N SER A 30 18.80 4.02 -3.50
CA SER A 30 18.29 2.65 -3.74
C SER A 30 18.08 1.79 -2.48
N LYS A 31 18.54 2.26 -1.31
CA LYS A 31 18.40 1.61 0.00
C LYS A 31 17.46 2.38 0.93
N ARG A 32 16.92 3.52 0.50
CA ARG A 32 15.91 4.28 1.24
C ARG A 32 14.55 3.59 1.12
N PHE A 33 13.67 3.83 2.08
CA PHE A 33 12.31 3.33 2.02
C PHE A 33 11.38 4.30 1.29
N PHE A 34 10.43 3.76 0.55
CA PHE A 34 9.40 4.51 -0.15
C PHE A 34 8.02 3.91 0.13
N ALA A 35 6.98 4.72 0.05
CA ALA A 35 5.61 4.29 0.22
C ALA A 35 4.71 4.77 -0.94
N GLY A 36 3.53 4.15 -1.07
CA GLY A 36 2.62 4.34 -2.19
C GLY A 36 2.66 3.19 -3.21
N GLY A 37 1.53 2.94 -3.87
CA GLY A 37 1.37 1.86 -4.85
C GLY A 37 0.83 0.55 -4.27
N ASP A 38 0.75 -0.46 -5.13
CA ASP A 38 -0.06 -1.69 -4.99
C ASP A 38 0.23 -2.50 -3.71
N ASN A 39 1.51 -2.55 -3.33
CA ASN A 39 2.02 -3.33 -2.20
C ASN A 39 2.39 -2.45 -0.99
N SER A 40 1.93 -1.20 -0.98
CA SER A 40 2.14 -0.23 0.08
C SER A 40 0.79 0.40 0.46
N ILE A 41 0.46 1.55 -0.12
CA ILE A 41 -0.79 2.29 0.10
C ILE A 41 -1.44 2.53 -1.27
N ARG A 42 -2.51 1.78 -1.57
CA ARG A 42 -3.27 1.92 -2.82
C ARG A 42 -3.96 3.30 -2.87
N GLY A 43 -4.17 3.81 -4.08
CA GLY A 43 -4.66 5.18 -4.34
C GLY A 43 -3.53 6.17 -4.62
N TYR A 44 -2.28 5.81 -4.30
CA TYR A 44 -1.07 6.60 -4.56
C TYR A 44 -0.25 6.00 -5.70
N MET A 45 0.55 6.83 -6.38
CA MET A 45 1.58 6.32 -7.30
C MET A 45 2.62 5.51 -6.53
N LEU A 46 3.30 4.63 -7.25
CA LEU A 46 4.50 3.99 -6.74
C LEU A 46 5.47 5.06 -6.23
N ASP A 47 5.94 4.88 -5.00
CA ASP A 47 6.94 5.72 -4.35
C ASP A 47 6.57 7.22 -4.23
N GLN A 48 5.27 7.53 -4.27
CA GLN A 48 4.78 8.91 -4.14
C GLN A 48 4.85 9.47 -2.71
N LEU A 49 5.04 8.61 -1.72
CA LEU A 49 4.93 8.96 -0.30
C LEU A 49 6.28 8.80 0.39
N GLY A 50 6.67 9.88 1.08
CA GLY A 50 7.90 9.96 1.85
C GLY A 50 8.36 11.41 2.03
N PRO A 51 9.47 11.62 2.76
CA PRO A 51 10.20 12.88 2.77
C PRO A 51 10.47 13.42 1.38
N LYS A 52 10.45 14.75 1.25
CA LYS A 52 10.67 15.45 -0.01
C LYS A 52 11.82 16.45 0.13
N ASP A 53 12.54 16.67 -0.96
CA ASP A 53 13.53 17.75 -1.05
C ASP A 53 12.87 19.12 -1.23
N SER A 54 13.68 20.17 -1.32
CA SER A 54 13.24 21.55 -1.56
C SER A 54 12.50 21.74 -2.88
N ASN A 55 12.66 20.82 -3.84
CA ASN A 55 11.98 20.84 -5.13
C ASN A 55 10.65 20.05 -5.09
N GLY A 56 10.30 19.44 -3.95
CA GLY A 56 9.12 18.61 -3.80
C GLY A 56 9.28 17.17 -4.32
N THR A 57 10.49 16.76 -4.68
CA THR A 57 10.82 15.41 -5.15
C THR A 57 10.89 14.47 -3.96
N VAL A 58 10.24 13.31 -4.03
CA VAL A 58 10.29 12.29 -2.97
C VAL A 58 11.70 11.70 -2.92
N ILE A 59 12.36 11.83 -1.77
CA ILE A 59 13.74 11.39 -1.55
C ILE A 59 13.84 10.09 -0.75
N GLY A 60 12.70 9.49 -0.39
CA GLY A 60 12.60 8.30 0.45
C GLY A 60 12.73 8.66 1.93
N GLY A 61 12.62 7.66 2.82
CA GLY A 61 12.74 7.81 4.26
C GLY A 61 13.71 6.81 4.88
N ARG A 62 14.17 7.08 6.10
CA ARG A 62 14.94 6.13 6.92
C ARG A 62 14.07 5.05 7.54
N PHE A 63 12.78 5.35 7.71
CA PHE A 63 11.81 4.46 8.34
C PHE A 63 10.62 4.22 7.41
N LEU A 64 10.00 3.07 7.58
CA LEU A 64 8.78 2.67 6.89
C LEU A 64 7.82 2.07 7.91
N ALA A 65 6.58 2.53 7.89
CA ALA A 65 5.49 1.85 8.58
C ALA A 65 4.26 1.87 7.69
N VAL A 66 3.86 0.69 7.22
CA VAL A 66 2.69 0.52 6.35
C VAL A 66 1.84 -0.64 6.86
N GLY A 67 0.54 -0.43 6.94
CA GLY A 67 -0.47 -1.39 7.31
C GLY A 67 -1.59 -1.45 6.27
N SER A 68 -2.25 -2.58 6.19
CA SER A 68 -3.40 -2.79 5.32
C SER A 68 -4.37 -3.79 5.95
N LEU A 69 -5.65 -3.47 5.87
CA LEU A 69 -6.77 -4.32 6.24
C LEU A 69 -7.62 -4.55 5.00
N GLU A 70 -7.91 -5.80 4.69
CA GLU A 70 -8.73 -6.18 3.54
C GLU A 70 -9.77 -7.22 3.95
N LEU A 71 -11.02 -6.96 3.57
CA LEU A 71 -12.15 -7.85 3.74
C LEU A 71 -12.60 -8.32 2.37
N GLU A 72 -12.50 -9.62 2.14
CA GLU A 72 -12.89 -10.29 0.89
C GLU A 72 -14.09 -11.20 1.12
N ARG A 73 -15.03 -11.19 0.17
CA ARG A 73 -16.17 -12.10 0.12
C ARG A 73 -16.20 -12.85 -1.19
N LYS A 74 -16.28 -14.17 -1.13
CA LYS A 74 -16.58 -15.02 -2.28
C LYS A 74 -18.00 -14.72 -2.79
N ILE A 75 -18.10 -14.31 -4.06
CA ILE A 75 -19.37 -13.97 -4.70
C ILE A 75 -19.89 -15.18 -5.47
N TRP A 76 -19.12 -15.68 -6.44
CA TRP A 76 -19.52 -16.79 -7.31
C TRP A 76 -18.31 -17.49 -7.94
N GLY A 77 -18.33 -18.82 -8.03
CA GLY A 77 -17.26 -19.58 -8.69
C GLY A 77 -15.87 -19.27 -8.13
N ASN A 78 -15.02 -18.64 -8.95
CA ASN A 78 -13.66 -18.22 -8.60
C ASN A 78 -13.53 -16.70 -8.38
N TRP A 79 -14.66 -16.00 -8.24
CA TRP A 79 -14.72 -14.55 -8.09
C TRP A 79 -15.05 -14.16 -6.65
N SER A 80 -14.27 -13.22 -6.13
CA SER A 80 -14.53 -12.55 -4.86
C SER A 80 -14.57 -11.03 -5.05
N GLY A 81 -15.35 -10.34 -4.23
CA GLY A 81 -15.26 -8.89 -4.06
C GLY A 81 -14.44 -8.57 -2.81
N ALA A 82 -13.76 -7.43 -2.82
CA ALA A 82 -12.94 -6.97 -1.71
C ALA A 82 -13.17 -5.49 -1.42
N VAL A 83 -13.05 -5.11 -0.15
CA VAL A 83 -12.88 -3.73 0.30
C VAL A 83 -11.65 -3.67 1.18
N PHE A 84 -10.93 -2.55 1.13
CA PHE A 84 -9.68 -2.41 1.86
C PHE A 84 -9.43 -1.00 2.34
N TYR A 85 -8.59 -0.94 3.37
CA TYR A 85 -8.06 0.28 3.94
C TYR A 85 -6.56 0.11 4.16
N ASP A 86 -5.79 1.01 3.57
CA ASP A 86 -4.33 1.04 3.66
C ASP A 86 -3.90 2.31 4.42
N VAL A 87 -2.87 2.19 5.25
CA VAL A 87 -2.39 3.29 6.09
C VAL A 87 -0.88 3.21 6.25
N GLY A 88 -0.20 4.35 6.28
CA GLY A 88 1.22 4.39 6.60
C GLY A 88 1.98 5.53 5.95
N ASN A 89 3.30 5.46 6.00
CA ASN A 89 4.21 6.27 5.20
C ASN A 89 5.65 5.73 5.26
N ALA A 90 6.50 6.20 4.36
CA ALA A 90 7.93 6.31 4.60
C ALA A 90 8.19 7.66 5.30
N PHE A 91 9.13 7.71 6.25
CA PHE A 91 9.36 8.93 7.02
C PHE A 91 10.79 9.05 7.52
N ASP A 92 11.12 10.28 7.91
CA ASP A 92 12.39 10.65 8.51
C ASP A 92 12.13 11.67 9.62
N THR A 93 12.82 11.55 10.75
CA THR A 93 12.55 12.42 11.91
C THR A 93 12.91 13.88 11.67
N GLU A 94 13.84 14.17 10.77
CA GLU A 94 14.30 15.54 10.47
C GLU A 94 13.37 16.24 9.45
N HIS A 95 12.65 15.46 8.65
CA HIS A 95 11.75 15.96 7.60
C HIS A 95 10.26 15.93 8.02
N GLY A 96 9.97 15.45 9.24
CA GLY A 96 8.62 15.27 9.76
C GLY A 96 7.95 13.98 9.26
N SER A 97 6.80 13.64 9.87
CA SER A 97 6.01 12.47 9.49
C SER A 97 4.54 12.82 9.36
N PHE A 98 3.93 12.44 8.25
CA PHE A 98 2.48 12.51 8.05
C PHE A 98 1.97 11.11 7.76
N VAL A 99 0.99 10.64 8.53
CA VAL A 99 0.33 9.37 8.24
C VAL A 99 -0.59 9.58 7.04
N THR A 100 -0.49 8.68 6.07
CA THR A 100 -1.25 8.73 4.82
C THR A 100 -2.22 7.55 4.74
N HIS A 101 -3.35 7.73 4.07
CA HIS A 101 -4.43 6.75 4.03
C HIS A 101 -4.98 6.53 2.62
N GLY A 102 -5.20 5.27 2.27
CA GLY A 102 -5.87 4.85 1.04
C GLY A 102 -7.08 3.99 1.36
N ILE A 103 -8.18 4.16 0.63
CA ILE A 103 -9.35 3.28 0.72
C ILE A 103 -9.74 2.83 -0.68
N GLY A 104 -10.29 1.63 -0.80
CA GLY A 104 -10.80 1.19 -2.08
C GLY A 104 -11.57 -0.10 -2.01
N PHE A 105 -11.95 -0.54 -3.20
CA PHE A 105 -12.65 -1.79 -3.43
C PHE A 105 -12.10 -2.45 -4.68
N GLY A 106 -12.35 -3.74 -4.81
CA GLY A 106 -11.83 -4.49 -5.93
C GLY A 106 -12.45 -5.85 -6.11
N ILE A 107 -11.99 -6.51 -7.17
CA ILE A 107 -12.39 -7.84 -7.57
C ILE A 107 -11.16 -8.74 -7.49
N ARG A 108 -11.36 -9.97 -7.04
CA ARG A 108 -10.36 -11.04 -7.02
C ARG A 108 -10.85 -12.16 -7.93
N TRP A 109 -10.01 -12.59 -8.84
CA TRP A 109 -10.29 -13.75 -9.68
C TRP A 109 -9.20 -14.79 -9.49
N LEU A 110 -9.59 -15.98 -9.01
CA LEU A 110 -8.71 -17.12 -8.93
C LEU A 110 -8.62 -17.79 -10.31
N SER A 111 -7.60 -17.41 -11.07
CA SER A 111 -7.28 -17.98 -12.37
C SER A 111 -6.44 -19.26 -12.22
N PRO A 112 -6.29 -20.09 -13.29
CA PRO A 112 -5.45 -21.28 -13.25
C PRO A 112 -3.98 -21.03 -12.92
N VAL A 113 -3.48 -19.80 -13.15
CA VAL A 113 -2.07 -19.42 -12.97
C VAL A 113 -1.82 -18.56 -11.72
N GLY A 114 -2.87 -18.28 -10.94
CA GLY A 114 -2.78 -17.45 -9.72
C GLY A 114 -3.93 -16.46 -9.57
N THR A 115 -3.89 -15.68 -8.49
CA THR A 115 -4.92 -14.68 -8.22
C THR A 115 -4.67 -13.41 -9.03
N VAL A 116 -5.70 -12.94 -9.72
CA VAL A 116 -5.73 -11.63 -10.37
C VAL A 116 -6.52 -10.67 -9.47
N ARG A 117 -5.93 -9.52 -9.17
CA ARG A 117 -6.52 -8.45 -8.36
C ARG A 117 -6.73 -7.23 -9.23
N ILE A 118 -7.95 -6.70 -9.22
CA ILE A 118 -8.31 -5.44 -9.88
C ILE A 118 -8.90 -4.55 -8.80
N ASP A 119 -8.19 -3.49 -8.44
CA ASP A 119 -8.53 -2.59 -7.32
C ASP A 119 -8.72 -1.16 -7.84
N LEU A 120 -9.78 -0.50 -7.39
CA LEU A 120 -9.98 0.95 -7.54
C LEU A 120 -9.85 1.59 -6.16
N ALA A 121 -8.90 2.52 -6.01
CA ALA A 121 -8.54 3.11 -4.73
C ALA A 121 -8.47 4.63 -4.81
N SER A 122 -8.80 5.32 -3.72
CA SER A 122 -8.70 6.77 -3.58
C SER A 122 -7.64 7.15 -2.54
N ALA A 123 -6.81 8.13 -2.88
CA ALA A 123 -5.83 8.75 -1.99
C ALA A 123 -6.48 9.81 -1.09
N LEU A 124 -6.93 9.41 0.10
CA LEU A 124 -7.72 10.29 0.99
C LEU A 124 -6.93 11.46 1.56
N SER A 125 -5.60 11.38 1.59
CA SER A 125 -4.74 12.47 2.10
C SER A 125 -4.32 13.48 1.02
N PHE A 126 -4.90 13.44 -0.18
CA PHE A 126 -4.72 14.44 -1.24
C PHE A 126 -5.99 15.28 -1.40
N THR A 127 -5.85 16.58 -1.65
CA THR A 127 -6.97 17.52 -1.81
C THR A 127 -7.95 17.11 -2.91
N ASP A 128 -7.44 16.59 -4.04
CA ASP A 128 -8.28 16.19 -5.18
C ASP A 128 -8.72 14.71 -5.14
N THR A 129 -8.32 13.97 -4.10
CA THR A 129 -8.68 12.56 -3.87
C THR A 129 -8.67 11.65 -5.11
N PRO A 130 -7.58 11.64 -5.92
CA PRO A 130 -7.58 10.97 -7.20
C PRO A 130 -7.83 9.47 -7.05
N TRP A 131 -8.72 8.94 -7.89
CA TRP A 131 -8.94 7.50 -8.02
C TRP A 131 -7.84 6.86 -8.87
N ARG A 132 -7.37 5.68 -8.46
CA ARG A 132 -6.36 4.91 -9.19
C ARG A 132 -6.78 3.47 -9.34
N LEU A 133 -6.57 2.96 -10.55
CA LEU A 133 -6.68 1.55 -10.89
C LEU A 133 -5.36 0.85 -10.58
N HIS A 134 -5.44 -0.28 -9.89
CA HIS A 134 -4.32 -1.17 -9.63
C HIS A 134 -4.66 -2.56 -10.17
N ILE A 135 -3.72 -3.19 -10.88
CA ILE A 135 -3.87 -4.53 -11.44
C ILE A 135 -2.65 -5.36 -11.04
N VAL A 136 -2.88 -6.42 -10.28
CA VAL A 136 -1.81 -7.30 -9.79
C VAL A 136 -2.13 -8.74 -10.18
N VAL A 137 -1.14 -9.44 -10.72
CA VAL A 137 -1.22 -10.87 -11.02
C VAL A 137 -0.13 -11.57 -10.23
N GLY A 138 -0.48 -12.57 -9.43
CA GLY A 138 0.50 -13.33 -8.67
C GLY A 138 -0.07 -13.97 -7.41
N PRO A 139 0.80 -14.60 -6.61
CA PRO A 139 0.41 -15.10 -5.30
C PRO A 139 -0.17 -13.96 -4.45
N GLU A 140 -1.10 -14.31 -3.57
CA GLU A 140 -1.50 -13.40 -2.51
C GLU A 140 -0.32 -13.22 -1.54
N LEU A 141 0.08 -11.97 -1.33
CA LEU A 141 1.20 -11.44 -0.52
C LEU A 141 2.51 -11.19 -1.29
#